data_AF-A0A0A0JHP9-F1
#
_entry.id   AF-A0A0A0JHP9-F1
#
_cell.length_a   1.000
_cell.length_b   1.000
_cell.length_c   1.000
_cell.angle_alpha   90.00
_cell.angle_beta   90.00
_cell.angle_gamma   90.00
#
_symmetry.space_group_name_H-M   'P 1'
#
loop_
_entity.id
_entity.type
_entity.pdbx_description
1 polymer ?
#
loop_
_entity_poly.entity_id
_entity_poly.type
_entity_poly.pdbx_seq_one_letter_code
_entity_poly.pdbx_strand_id
1 'polypeptide(L)'
;MIADLEQALEKQRLTEWRTYGEALKAKIEQLAAETPGLNVPVHLTVDPDTFRPDPSRSGWEEDSLEARLLSTALEQTPTPLALPGTPLERLLGAGTA
;
A
#
# COMPACT_ATOMS: atom_id res chain seq x y z
N MET A 1 -29.99 1.06 -1.38
CA MET A 1 -30.14 0.50 -0.01
C MET A 1 -28.82 0.76 0.73
N ILE A 2 -28.78 0.92 2.06
CA ILE A 2 -27.50 1.18 2.78
C ILE A 2 -26.48 0.06 2.51
N ALA A 3 -26.94 -1.20 2.44
CA ALA A 3 -26.11 -2.35 2.12
C ALA A 3 -25.37 -2.24 0.77
N ASP A 4 -26.01 -1.67 -0.26
CA ASP A 4 -25.37 -1.50 -1.58
C ASP A 4 -24.22 -0.48 -1.50
N LEU A 5 -24.40 0.57 -0.70
CA LEU A 5 -23.41 1.61 -0.49
C LEU A 5 -22.21 1.07 0.30
N GLU A 6 -22.47 0.27 1.35
CA GLU A 6 -21.41 -0.40 2.12
C GLU A 6 -20.59 -1.33 1.25
N GLN A 7 -21.25 -2.15 0.40
CA GLN A 7 -20.56 -3.04 -0.53
C GLN A 7 -19.73 -2.28 -1.56
N ALA A 8 -20.25 -1.17 -2.07
CA ALA A 8 -19.55 -0.32 -3.02
C ALA A 8 -18.32 0.38 -2.40
N LEU A 9 -18.45 0.86 -1.16
CA LEU A 9 -17.34 1.43 -0.39
C LEU A 9 -16.26 0.39 -0.09
N GLU A 10 -16.63 -0.84 0.27
CA GLU A 10 -15.65 -1.91 0.52
C GLU A 10 -14.90 -2.29 -0.77
N LYS A 11 -15.61 -2.38 -1.90
CA LYS A 11 -14.97 -2.62 -3.21
C LYS A 11 -14.00 -1.50 -3.57
N GLN A 12 -14.38 -0.24 -3.35
CA GLN A 12 -13.49 0.90 -3.55
C GLN A 12 -12.28 0.82 -2.63
N ARG A 13 -12.48 0.55 -1.34
CA ARG A 13 -11.40 0.40 -0.37
C ARG A 13 -10.39 -0.66 -0.83
N LEU A 14 -10.85 -1.86 -1.16
CA LEU A 14 -9.98 -2.95 -1.64
C LEU A 14 -9.20 -2.55 -2.90
N THR A 15 -9.84 -1.82 -3.82
CA THR A 15 -9.19 -1.35 -5.05
C THR A 15 -8.11 -0.31 -4.73
N GLU A 16 -8.42 0.71 -3.93
CA GLU A 16 -7.46 1.76 -3.57
C GLU A 16 -6.25 1.18 -2.81
N TRP A 17 -6.48 0.25 -1.88
CA TRP A 17 -5.42 -0.40 -1.11
C TRP A 17 -4.57 -1.37 -1.95
N ARG A 18 -5.17 -2.05 -2.93
CA ARG A 18 -4.42 -2.87 -3.90
C ARG A 18 -3.49 -2.00 -4.75
N THR A 19 -4.00 -0.91 -5.31
CA THR A 19 -3.21 0.05 -6.08
C THR A 19 -2.06 0.63 -5.25
N TYR A 20 -2.33 1.00 -4.00
CA TYR A 20 -1.29 1.43 -3.07
C TYR A 20 -0.23 0.36 -2.82
N GLY A 21 -0.65 -0.89 -2.59
CA GLY A 21 0.25 -2.02 -2.39
C GLY A 21 1.17 -2.28 -3.58
N GLU A 22 0.63 -2.21 -4.80
CA GLU A 22 1.41 -2.34 -6.04
C GLU A 22 2.41 -1.20 -6.21
N ALA A 23 1.99 0.04 -5.94
CA ALA A 23 2.88 1.21 -6.00
C ALA A 23 4.01 1.12 -4.96
N LEU A 24 3.68 0.70 -3.73
CA LEU A 24 4.65 0.51 -2.66
C LEU A 24 5.66 -0.58 -3.03
N LYS A 25 5.19 -1.70 -3.57
CA LYS A 25 6.04 -2.79 -4.06
C LYS A 25 7.02 -2.28 -5.12
N ALA A 26 6.52 -1.63 -6.17
CA ALA A 26 7.35 -1.10 -7.24
C ALA A 26 8.39 -0.11 -6.70
N LYS A 27 8.03 0.68 -5.68
CA LYS A 27 8.94 1.63 -5.08
C LYS A 27 10.07 0.97 -4.29
N ILE A 28 9.77 -0.07 -3.52
CA ILE A 28 10.79 -0.83 -2.80
C ILE A 28 11.72 -1.54 -3.79
N GLU A 29 11.20 -2.14 -4.86
CA GLU A 29 12.00 -2.77 -5.90
C GLU A 29 12.93 -1.77 -6.60
N GLN A 30 12.45 -0.55 -6.87
CA GLN A 30 13.29 0.53 -7.40
C GLN A 30 14.41 0.91 -6.43
N LEU A 31 14.10 1.17 -5.16
CA LEU A 31 15.09 1.56 -4.15
C LEU A 31 16.13 0.45 -3.93
N ALA A 32 15.69 -0.81 -3.96
CA ALA A 32 16.57 -1.97 -3.89
C ALA A 32 17.54 -2.01 -5.08
N ALA A 33 17.05 -1.81 -6.31
CA ALA A 33 17.90 -1.77 -7.50
C ALA A 33 18.90 -0.60 -7.50
N GLU A 34 18.53 0.52 -6.86
CA GLU A 34 19.41 1.69 -6.68
C GLU A 34 20.40 1.50 -5.51
N THR A 35 20.25 0.46 -4.68
CA THR A 35 21.10 0.21 -3.52
C THR A 35 22.43 -0.41 -3.94
N PRO A 36 23.58 0.27 -3.72
CA PRO A 36 24.89 -0.27 -4.08
C PRO A 36 25.18 -1.58 -3.34
N GLY A 37 25.60 -2.60 -4.08
CA GLY A 37 25.97 -3.90 -3.52
C GLY A 37 24.82 -4.88 -3.31
N LEU A 38 23.56 -4.47 -3.57
CA LEU A 38 22.41 -5.37 -3.54
C LEU A 38 22.21 -6.01 -4.92
N ASN A 39 22.70 -7.23 -5.09
CA ASN A 39 22.60 -8.00 -6.34
C ASN A 39 21.54 -9.12 -6.29
N VAL A 40 20.73 -9.17 -5.24
CA VAL A 40 19.71 -10.20 -5.04
C VAL A 40 18.32 -9.66 -5.37
N PRO A 41 17.43 -10.48 -5.97
CA PRO A 41 16.06 -10.07 -6.23
C PRO A 41 15.30 -9.89 -4.92
N VAL A 42 14.60 -8.77 -4.79
CA VAL A 42 13.70 -8.49 -3.65
C VAL A 42 12.30 -9.02 -3.97
N HIS A 43 11.75 -9.84 -3.07
CA HIS A 43 10.39 -10.38 -3.20
C HIS A 43 9.47 -9.77 -2.15
N LEU A 44 8.36 -9.19 -2.59
CA LEU A 44 7.38 -8.52 -1.75
C LEU A 44 5.99 -9.13 -1.95
N THR A 45 5.32 -9.41 -0.83
CA THR A 45 3.92 -9.82 -0.80
C THR A 45 3.14 -8.74 -0.06
N VAL A 46 2.12 -8.17 -0.71
CA VAL A 46 1.20 -7.24 -0.08
C VAL A 46 -0.16 -7.91 -0.01
N ASP A 47 -0.71 -8.00 1.19
CA ASP A 47 -2.04 -8.54 1.46
C ASP A 47 -2.99 -7.39 1.82
N PRO A 48 -3.82 -6.93 0.86
CA PRO A 48 -4.81 -5.87 1.12
C PRO A 48 -6.12 -6.41 1.72
N ASP A 49 -6.32 -7.73 1.71
CA ASP A 49 -7.59 -8.39 2.02
C ASP A 49 -7.67 -8.78 3.50
N THR A 50 -6.54 -9.15 4.11
CA THR A 50 -6.46 -9.49 5.53
C THR A 50 -5.61 -8.49 6.31
N PHE A 51 -6.26 -7.64 7.13
CA PHE A 51 -5.53 -6.85 8.15
C PHE A 51 -5.04 -7.80 9.25
N ARG A 52 -3.87 -8.42 9.03
CA ARG A 52 -3.14 -9.13 10.08
C ARG A 52 -1.93 -8.29 10.48
N PRO A 53 -1.88 -7.73 11.70
CA PRO A 53 -0.62 -7.22 12.20
C PRO A 53 0.38 -8.38 12.19
N ASP A 54 1.45 -8.25 11.40
CA ASP A 54 2.47 -9.28 11.30
C ASP A 54 3.24 -9.34 12.64
N PRO A 55 3.04 -10.40 13.45
CA PRO A 55 3.71 -10.51 14.75
C PRO A 55 5.23 -10.67 14.60
N SER A 56 5.74 -11.01 13.41
CA SER A 56 7.18 -11.16 13.14
C SER A 56 7.92 -9.82 13.02
N ARG A 57 7.20 -8.70 12.90
CA ARG A 57 7.79 -7.35 12.90
C ARG A 57 8.48 -6.98 14.22
N SER A 58 8.21 -7.75 15.29
CA SER A 58 8.80 -7.58 16.62
C SER A 58 10.32 -7.85 16.69
N GLY A 59 10.95 -8.27 15.59
CA GLY A 59 12.39 -8.48 15.49
C GLY A 59 13.09 -7.73 14.35
N TRP A 60 12.42 -6.77 13.70
CA TRP A 60 13.10 -5.94 12.69
C TRP A 60 14.05 -4.98 13.40
N GLU A 61 15.34 -5.13 13.16
CA GLU A 61 16.31 -4.10 13.55
C GLU A 61 15.95 -2.82 12.79
N GLU A 62 15.72 -1.71 13.51
CA GLU A 62 15.28 -0.44 12.92
C GLU A 62 16.25 0.09 11.84
N ASP A 63 17.52 -0.32 11.92
CA ASP A 63 18.59 0.05 10.99
C ASP A 63 18.84 -0.98 9.87
N SER A 64 18.04 -2.06 9.79
CA SER A 64 18.19 -3.06 8.72
C SER A 64 17.95 -2.43 7.34
N LEU A 65 18.56 -3.03 6.31
CA LEU A 65 18.36 -2.57 4.93
C LEU A 65 16.88 -2.61 4.56
N GLU A 66 16.18 -3.67 4.95
CA GLU A 66 14.76 -3.88 4.73
C GLU A 66 13.92 -2.80 5.42
N ALA A 67 14.24 -2.45 6.67
CA ALA A 67 13.54 -1.40 7.42
C ALA A 67 13.72 -0.03 6.77
N ARG A 68 14.92 0.27 6.26
CA ARG A 68 15.23 1.53 5.58
C ARG A 68 14.54 1.63 4.23
N LEU A 69 14.63 0.58 3.40
CA LEU A 69 13.94 0.52 2.10
C LEU A 69 12.42 0.68 2.26
N LEU A 70 11.84 -0.04 3.23
CA LEU A 70 10.41 0.06 3.52
C LEU A 70 10.03 1.47 4.01
N SER A 71 10.77 2.03 4.97
CA SER A 71 10.49 3.37 5.52
C SER A 71 10.54 4.45 4.44
N THR A 72 11.59 4.45 3.61
CA THR A 72 11.71 5.40 2.49
C THR A 72 10.59 5.19 1.45
N ALA A 73 10.22 3.95 1.14
CA ALA A 73 9.12 3.68 0.22
C ALA A 73 7.77 4.16 0.77
N LEU A 74 7.53 4.02 2.09
CA LEU A 74 6.31 4.50 2.76
C LEU A 74 6.20 6.03 2.71
N GLU A 75 7.31 6.76 2.89
CA GLU A 75 7.33 8.21 2.78
C GLU A 75 7.08 8.71 1.35
N GLN A 76 7.55 7.95 0.35
CA GLN A 76 7.50 8.35 -1.06
C GLN A 76 6.26 7.82 -1.80
N THR A 77 5.47 6.95 -1.17
CA THR A 77 4.27 6.35 -1.77
C THR A 77 3.02 6.89 -1.08
N PRO A 78 2.22 7.74 -1.74
CA PRO A 78 1.00 8.29 -1.16
C PRO A 78 0.02 7.19 -0.80
N THR A 79 -0.51 7.25 0.42
CA THR A 79 -1.54 6.30 0.87
C THR A 79 -2.91 6.66 0.29
N PRO A 80 -3.89 5.73 0.30
CA PRO A 80 -5.27 6.03 -0.10
C PRO A 80 -5.91 7.20 0.66
N LEU A 81 -5.40 7.54 1.85
CA LEU A 81 -5.85 8.68 2.66
C LEU A 81 -5.42 10.02 2.07
N ALA A 82 -4.38 10.04 1.23
CA ALA A 82 -3.92 11.22 0.52
C ALA A 82 -4.70 11.48 -0.78
N LEU A 83 -5.61 10.58 -1.18
CA LEU A 83 -6.48 10.80 -2.34
C LEU A 83 -7.44 11.97 -2.09
N PRO A 84 -7.74 12.80 -3.11
CA PRO A 84 -8.63 13.93 -2.96
C PRO A 84 -10.05 13.48 -2.58
N GLY A 85 -10.70 14.27 -1.72
CA GLY A 85 -12.05 14.02 -1.22
C GLY A 85 -12.14 12.89 -0.20
N THR A 86 -13.35 12.67 0.30
CA THR A 86 -13.69 11.52 1.14
C THR A 86 -13.92 10.26 0.28
N PRO A 87 -13.82 9.05 0.85
CA PRO A 87 -14.16 7.83 0.13
C PRO A 87 -15.55 7.87 -0.50
N LEU A 88 -16.54 8.44 0.22
CA LEU A 88 -17.90 8.57 -0.27
C LEU A 88 -18.01 9.54 -1.46
N GLU A 89 -17.35 10.69 -1.41
CA GLU A 89 -17.34 11.65 -2.53
C GLU A 89 -16.70 11.05 -3.78
N ARG A 90 -15.61 10.29 -3.63
CA ARG A 90 -14.98 9.57 -4.73
C ARG A 90 -15.89 8.51 -5.32
N LEU A 91 -16.60 7.76 -4.47
CA LEU A 91 -17.56 6.75 -4.92
C LEU A 91 -18.68 7.37 -5.76
N LEU A 92 -19.23 8.48 -5.28
CA LEU A 92 -20.34 9.18 -5.94
C LEU A 92 -19.88 9.88 -7.22
N GLY A 93 -18.66 10.44 -7.24
CA GLY A 93 -18.06 11.06 -8.43
C GLY A 93 -17.66 10.07 -9.52
N ALA A 94 -17.35 8.82 -9.19
CA ALA A 94 -17.07 7.76 -10.16
C ALA A 94 -18.32 7.24 -10.88
N GLY A 95 -19.52 7.52 -10.36
CA GLY A 95 -20.80 7.09 -10.93
C GLY A 95 -21.41 8.05 -11.95
N THR A 96 -20.80 9.21 -12.19
CA THR A 96 -21.30 10.27 -13.09
C THR A 96 -20.45 10.50 -14.34
N ALA A 97 -19.55 9.56 -14.66
CA ALA A 97 -18.68 9.59 -15.85
C ALA A 97 -19.05 8.49 -16.85
#